data_AF-A0A2V6NQT1-F1
#
_entry.id   AF-A0A2V6NQT1-F1
#
_cell.length_a   1.000
_cell.length_b   1.000
_cell.length_c   1.000
_cell.angle_alpha   90.00
_cell.angle_beta   90.00
_cell.angle_gamma   90.00
#
_symmetry.space_group_name_H-M   'P 1'
#
loop_
_entity.id
_entity.type
_entity.pdbx_description
1 polymer ?
#
loop_
_entity_poly.entity_id
_entity_poly.type
_entity_poly.pdbx_seq_one_letter_code
_entity_poly.pdbx_strand_id
1 'polypeptide(L)'
;GLTGFGCELVRECERLGLILDLAHINPAGFLDILENTTGPVIVSHTNARKYYDIERNISDAQIEMVGGRGGVIGINSVLVSSKKGDATLDRYVDHITHVIDLIGINGVGIGFDFFEFIYRRWSEDERAKFHQKFPNVHFIPDLLHHGQARNLTAKLIERGFNDDQIEKVLFRNWMRIFEELL
;
A
#
# COMPACT_ATOMS: atom_id res chain seq x y z
N GLY A 1 -13.46 2.81 15.95
CA GLY A 1 -13.24 3.84 14.94
C GLY A 1 -12.44 4.98 15.53
N LEU A 2 -12.54 6.16 14.94
CA LEU A 2 -11.98 7.40 15.45
C LEU A 2 -12.72 7.81 16.73
N THR A 3 -12.00 8.53 17.59
CA THR A 3 -12.61 9.27 18.71
C THR A 3 -13.20 10.59 18.20
N GLY A 4 -13.99 11.29 19.02
CA GLY A 4 -14.50 12.63 18.66
C GLY A 4 -13.37 13.59 18.25
N PHE A 5 -12.29 13.62 19.04
CA PHE A 5 -11.07 14.36 18.69
C PHE A 5 -10.45 13.88 17.37
N GLY A 6 -10.44 12.57 17.10
CA GLY A 6 -9.96 12.02 15.83
C GLY A 6 -10.77 12.52 14.63
N CYS A 7 -12.09 12.61 14.74
CA CYS A 7 -12.94 13.16 13.68
C CYS A 7 -12.67 14.66 13.45
N GLU A 8 -12.43 15.44 14.50
CA GLU A 8 -12.02 16.84 14.39
C GLU A 8 -10.65 16.98 13.71
N LEU A 9 -9.69 16.13 14.10
CA LEU A 9 -8.35 16.12 13.54
C LEU A 9 -8.35 15.86 12.03
N VAL A 10 -9.08 14.85 11.55
CA VAL A 10 -9.06 14.50 10.11
C VAL A 10 -9.70 15.57 9.24
N ARG A 11 -10.74 16.26 9.74
CA ARG A 11 -11.34 17.42 9.07
C ARG A 11 -10.37 18.59 9.00
N GLU A 12 -9.62 18.83 10.08
CA GLU A 12 -8.62 19.90 10.09
C GLU A 12 -7.43 19.57 9.19
N CYS A 13 -6.99 18.31 9.14
CA CYS A 13 -6.00 17.85 8.18
C CYS A 13 -6.43 18.12 6.74
N GLU A 14 -7.66 17.74 6.36
CA GLU A 14 -8.21 18.04 5.04
C GLU A 14 -8.25 19.55 4.76
N ARG A 15 -8.73 20.36 5.72
CA ARG A 15 -8.78 21.82 5.60
C ARG A 15 -7.40 22.45 5.35
N LEU A 16 -6.34 21.84 5.88
CA LEU A 16 -4.96 22.29 5.75
C LEU A 16 -4.24 21.71 4.53
N GLY A 17 -4.86 20.84 3.74
CA GLY A 17 -4.21 20.14 2.63
C GLY A 17 -3.25 19.04 3.07
N LEU A 18 -3.41 18.50 4.28
CA LEU A 18 -2.63 17.36 4.75
C LEU A 18 -3.19 16.06 4.15
N ILE A 19 -2.29 15.24 3.64
CA ILE A 19 -2.62 13.95 3.04
C ILE A 19 -3.03 12.96 4.13
N LEU A 20 -4.22 12.38 4.00
CA LEU A 20 -4.71 11.35 4.88
C LEU A 20 -4.27 9.97 4.37
N ASP A 21 -3.38 9.33 5.13
CA ASP A 21 -2.91 7.98 4.87
C ASP A 21 -3.62 6.95 5.74
N LEU A 22 -4.28 5.99 5.09
CA LEU A 22 -5.10 4.96 5.72
C LEU A 22 -4.33 3.64 5.89
N ALA A 23 -3.02 3.61 5.63
CA ALA A 23 -2.18 2.49 6.04
C ALA A 23 -2.30 2.25 7.57
N HIS A 24 -2.38 0.98 7.97
CA HIS A 24 -2.52 0.52 9.38
C HIS A 24 -3.82 0.86 10.11
N ILE A 25 -4.71 1.70 9.58
CA ILE A 25 -5.98 1.97 10.26
C ILE A 25 -6.89 0.74 10.23
N ASN A 26 -7.65 0.52 11.30
CA ASN A 26 -8.65 -0.56 11.32
C ASN A 26 -9.87 -0.21 10.44
N PRO A 27 -10.71 -1.19 10.05
CA PRO A 27 -11.83 -0.94 9.15
C PRO A 27 -12.83 0.12 9.64
N ALA A 28 -13.06 0.21 10.96
CA ALA A 28 -13.96 1.22 11.50
C ALA A 28 -13.39 2.64 11.32
N GLY A 29 -12.11 2.84 11.64
CA GLY A 29 -11.44 4.13 11.43
C GLY A 29 -11.32 4.49 9.95
N PHE A 30 -11.15 3.50 9.07
CA PHE A 30 -11.17 3.68 7.63
C PHE A 30 -12.49 4.32 7.16
N LEU A 31 -13.63 3.77 7.59
CA LEU A 31 -14.96 4.29 7.28
C LEU A 31 -15.17 5.68 7.90
N ASP A 32 -14.79 5.85 9.17
CA ASP A 32 -14.92 7.16 9.84
C ASP A 32 -14.15 8.26 9.10
N ILE A 33 -12.94 7.99 8.59
CA ILE A 33 -12.20 8.98 7.77
C ILE A 33 -13.01 9.34 6.52
N LEU A 34 -13.52 8.34 5.79
CA LEU A 34 -14.28 8.57 4.56
C LEU A 34 -15.62 9.29 4.81
N GLU A 35 -16.25 9.10 5.95
CA GLU A 35 -17.48 9.80 6.32
C GLU A 35 -17.23 11.26 6.73
N ASN A 36 -16.03 11.56 7.22
CA ASN A 36 -15.68 12.88 7.76
C ASN A 36 -14.89 13.76 6.79
N THR A 37 -14.52 13.24 5.63
CA THR A 37 -13.71 13.94 4.63
C THR A 37 -14.21 13.70 3.21
N THR A 38 -13.80 14.53 2.27
CA THR A 38 -14.28 14.54 0.89
C THR A 38 -13.20 14.30 -0.16
N GLY A 39 -11.97 14.74 0.12
CA GLY A 39 -10.83 14.69 -0.79
C GLY A 39 -10.24 13.30 -1.01
N PRO A 40 -9.22 13.21 -1.88
CA PRO A 40 -8.52 11.96 -2.10
C PRO A 40 -7.79 11.51 -0.84
N VAL A 41 -7.85 10.20 -0.60
CA VAL A 41 -7.09 9.53 0.47
C VAL A 41 -6.05 8.62 -0.15
N ILE A 42 -5.00 8.29 0.59
CA ILE A 42 -4.02 7.31 0.16
C ILE A 42 -3.98 6.12 1.08
N VAL A 43 -3.45 5.02 0.57
CA VAL A 43 -2.91 3.94 1.38
C VAL A 43 -1.45 3.81 0.99
N SER A 44 -0.55 4.42 1.73
CA SER A 44 0.85 4.58 1.33
C SER A 44 1.56 3.24 1.08
N HIS A 45 1.18 2.20 1.82
CA HIS A 45 1.70 0.85 1.67
C HIS A 45 0.70 -0.19 2.20
N THR A 46 0.32 -1.14 1.36
CA THR A 46 -0.51 -2.32 1.71
C THR A 46 -0.39 -3.39 0.62
N ASN A 47 -1.07 -4.51 0.81
CA ASN A 47 -1.26 -5.53 -0.22
C ASN A 47 -2.72 -6.00 -0.24
N ALA A 48 -3.14 -6.63 -1.33
CA ALA A 48 -4.51 -7.14 -1.47
C ALA A 48 -4.73 -8.45 -0.69
N ARG A 49 -5.84 -8.54 0.05
CA ARG A 49 -6.22 -9.75 0.80
C ARG A 49 -6.42 -10.99 -0.07
N LYS A 50 -6.72 -10.82 -1.37
CA LYS A 50 -6.82 -11.90 -2.35
C LYS A 50 -5.63 -12.87 -2.34
N TYR A 51 -4.42 -12.38 -2.09
CA TYR A 51 -3.20 -13.21 -2.10
C TYR A 51 -2.68 -13.55 -0.70
N TYR A 52 -2.99 -12.71 0.29
CA TYR A 52 -2.70 -12.97 1.68
C TYR A 52 -3.71 -12.27 2.59
N ASP A 53 -4.68 -13.03 3.09
CA ASP A 53 -5.76 -12.51 3.94
C ASP A 53 -5.30 -12.35 5.39
N ILE A 54 -4.81 -11.14 5.70
CA ILE A 54 -4.47 -10.68 7.05
C ILE A 54 -4.97 -9.26 7.24
N GLU A 55 -5.14 -8.83 8.49
CA GLU A 55 -5.69 -7.52 8.83
C GLU A 55 -4.93 -6.35 8.19
N ARG A 56 -3.60 -6.50 8.05
CA ARG A 56 -2.73 -5.48 7.44
C ARG A 56 -2.96 -5.27 5.95
N ASN A 57 -3.52 -6.26 5.27
CA ASN A 57 -3.80 -6.21 3.84
C ASN A 57 -5.22 -5.67 3.61
N ILE A 58 -5.38 -4.90 2.53
CA ILE A 58 -6.61 -4.20 2.18
C ILE A 58 -7.60 -5.14 1.47
N SER A 59 -8.89 -5.02 1.79
CA SER A 59 -9.95 -5.75 1.09
C SER A 59 -10.32 -5.08 -0.24
N ASP A 60 -10.94 -5.84 -1.15
CA ASP A 60 -11.39 -5.30 -2.44
C ASP A 60 -12.38 -4.13 -2.26
N ALA A 61 -13.31 -4.24 -1.30
CA ALA A 61 -14.24 -3.15 -0.96
C ALA A 61 -13.51 -1.87 -0.50
N GLN A 62 -12.44 -2.02 0.30
CA GLN A 62 -11.63 -0.87 0.71
C GLN A 62 -10.81 -0.31 -0.45
N ILE A 63 -10.32 -1.15 -1.37
CA ILE A 63 -9.65 -0.71 -2.61
C ILE A 63 -10.60 0.17 -3.42
N GLU A 64 -11.83 -0.31 -3.66
CA GLU A 64 -12.87 0.44 -4.40
C GLU A 64 -13.23 1.76 -3.71
N MET A 65 -13.30 1.79 -2.38
CA MET A 65 -13.53 3.03 -1.62
C MET A 65 -12.42 4.07 -1.84
N VAL A 66 -11.15 3.66 -1.87
CA VAL A 66 -10.03 4.55 -2.18
C VAL A 66 -10.13 5.04 -3.63
N GLY A 67 -10.42 4.14 -4.57
CA GLY A 67 -10.61 4.50 -5.98
C GLY A 67 -11.76 5.46 -6.22
N GLY A 68 -12.88 5.29 -5.51
CA GLY A 68 -14.03 6.20 -5.56
C GLY A 68 -13.73 7.62 -5.06
N ARG A 69 -12.63 7.80 -4.31
CA ARG A 69 -12.10 9.09 -3.88
C ARG A 69 -10.99 9.63 -4.79
N GLY A 70 -10.66 8.94 -5.89
CA GLY A 70 -9.51 9.30 -6.73
C GLY A 70 -8.15 9.08 -6.05
N GLY A 71 -8.12 8.26 -4.99
CA GLY A 71 -6.94 7.98 -4.19
C GLY A 71 -5.91 7.08 -4.86
N VAL A 72 -4.80 6.81 -4.15
CA VAL A 72 -3.71 5.94 -4.62
C VAL A 72 -3.32 4.93 -3.54
N ILE A 73 -3.12 3.67 -3.97
CA ILE A 73 -2.70 2.56 -3.12
C ILE A 73 -1.28 2.14 -3.49
N GLY A 74 -0.35 2.29 -2.55
CA GLY A 74 1.02 1.79 -2.65
C GLY A 74 1.12 0.30 -2.35
N ILE A 75 1.71 -0.47 -3.25
CA ILE A 75 1.93 -1.91 -3.04
C ILE A 75 3.19 -2.16 -2.21
N ASN A 76 3.06 -2.97 -1.15
CA ASN A 76 4.10 -3.29 -0.18
C ASN A 76 5.00 -4.46 -0.62
N SER A 77 6.32 -4.35 -0.46
CA SER A 77 7.30 -5.39 -0.81
C SER A 77 7.36 -6.55 0.19
N VAL A 78 6.71 -6.42 1.35
CA VAL A 78 6.54 -7.47 2.35
C VAL A 78 5.07 -7.83 2.50
N LEU A 79 4.76 -9.04 3.01
CA LEU A 79 3.38 -9.53 3.19
C LEU A 79 2.61 -9.71 1.86
N VAL A 80 3.33 -10.01 0.77
CA VAL A 80 2.73 -10.29 -0.54
C VAL A 80 2.15 -11.71 -0.66
N SER A 81 2.55 -12.63 0.22
CA SER A 81 2.00 -13.99 0.28
C SER A 81 2.20 -14.59 1.68
N SER A 82 1.31 -15.50 2.06
CA SER A 82 1.49 -16.35 3.23
C SER A 82 2.56 -17.44 3.02
N LYS A 83 2.87 -17.77 1.77
CA LYS A 83 3.84 -18.81 1.40
C LYS A 83 5.16 -18.20 0.98
N LYS A 84 6.25 -18.68 1.56
CA LYS A 84 7.61 -18.21 1.26
C LYS A 84 7.97 -18.32 -0.23
N GLY A 85 7.59 -19.42 -0.88
CA GLY A 85 7.89 -19.65 -2.30
C GLY A 85 7.16 -18.69 -3.25
N ASP A 86 6.07 -18.08 -2.79
CA ASP A 86 5.28 -17.14 -3.58
C ASP A 86 5.60 -15.68 -3.22
N ALA A 87 6.56 -15.42 -2.32
CA ALA A 87 7.04 -14.09 -2.00
C ALA A 87 8.03 -13.60 -3.06
N THR A 88 7.50 -13.35 -4.26
CA THR A 88 8.27 -13.04 -5.46
C THR A 88 7.88 -11.69 -6.05
N LEU A 89 8.71 -11.19 -6.96
CA LEU A 89 8.40 -9.97 -7.70
C LEU A 89 7.19 -10.15 -8.63
N ASP A 90 6.96 -11.37 -9.14
CA ASP A 90 5.74 -11.70 -9.87
C ASP A 90 4.49 -11.55 -9.00
N ARG A 91 4.53 -12.02 -7.75
CA ARG A 91 3.42 -11.83 -6.80
C ARG A 91 3.21 -10.36 -6.46
N TYR A 92 4.27 -9.57 -6.32
CA TYR A 92 4.17 -8.12 -6.15
C TYR A 92 3.46 -7.45 -7.33
N VAL A 93 3.79 -7.83 -8.57
CA VAL A 93 3.09 -7.31 -9.74
C VAL A 93 1.66 -7.85 -9.84
N ASP A 94 1.37 -9.07 -9.38
CA ASP A 94 -0.02 -9.56 -9.28
C ASP A 94 -0.87 -8.65 -8.36
N HIS A 95 -0.31 -8.15 -7.24
CA HIS A 95 -0.98 -7.16 -6.40
C HIS A 95 -1.23 -5.83 -7.12
N ILE A 96 -0.24 -5.32 -7.87
CA ILE A 96 -0.40 -4.12 -8.71
C ILE A 96 -1.56 -4.33 -9.69
N THR A 97 -1.55 -5.44 -10.43
CA THR A 97 -2.59 -5.72 -11.44
C THR A 97 -3.96 -5.85 -10.83
N HIS A 98 -4.08 -6.46 -9.65
CA HIS A 98 -5.37 -6.59 -8.96
C HIS A 98 -5.94 -5.24 -8.52
N VAL A 99 -5.11 -4.30 -8.05
CA VAL A 99 -5.58 -2.93 -7.76
C VAL A 99 -5.98 -2.21 -9.05
N ILE A 100 -5.21 -2.36 -10.13
CA ILE A 100 -5.55 -1.78 -11.44
C ILE A 100 -6.89 -2.31 -11.95
N ASP A 101 -7.16 -3.60 -11.79
CA ASP A 101 -8.41 -4.22 -12.24
C ASP A 101 -9.64 -3.65 -11.50
N LEU A 102 -9.48 -3.26 -10.23
CA LEU A 102 -10.56 -2.71 -9.42
C LEU A 102 -10.77 -1.21 -9.60
N ILE A 103 -9.69 -0.41 -9.65
CA ILE A 103 -9.78 1.06 -9.60
C ILE A 103 -9.01 1.78 -10.71
N GLY A 104 -8.49 1.04 -11.69
CA GLY A 104 -7.77 1.57 -12.84
C GLY A 104 -6.31 1.95 -12.57
N ILE A 105 -5.58 2.20 -13.65
CA ILE A 105 -4.13 2.46 -13.62
C ILE A 105 -3.74 3.71 -12.80
N ASN A 106 -4.67 4.64 -12.59
CA ASN A 106 -4.40 5.89 -11.86
C ASN A 106 -4.50 5.74 -10.32
N GLY A 107 -4.95 4.57 -9.84
CA GLY A 107 -5.18 4.30 -8.42
C GLY A 107 -4.10 3.48 -7.72
N VAL A 108 -3.00 3.14 -8.40
CA VAL A 108 -1.95 2.27 -7.86
C VAL A 108 -0.58 2.97 -7.86
N GLY A 109 0.25 2.67 -6.89
CA GLY A 109 1.62 3.17 -6.81
C GLY A 109 2.57 2.21 -6.10
N ILE A 110 3.79 2.67 -5.91
CA ILE A 110 4.80 1.96 -5.10
C ILE A 110 4.69 2.38 -3.64
N GLY A 111 4.67 1.38 -2.75
CA GLY A 111 4.73 1.56 -1.30
C GLY A 111 5.66 0.53 -0.66
N PHE A 112 6.91 0.43 -1.13
CA PHE A 112 7.77 -0.72 -0.84
C PHE A 112 7.89 -1.08 0.64
N ASP A 113 7.92 -0.09 1.53
CA ASP A 113 8.11 -0.32 2.98
C ASP A 113 9.32 -1.24 3.22
N PHE A 114 10.50 -0.80 2.76
CA PHE A 114 11.76 -1.55 2.90
C PHE A 114 12.11 -1.71 4.39
N PHE A 115 11.55 -2.75 4.98
CA PHE A 115 11.56 -3.00 6.41
C PHE A 115 12.59 -4.07 6.82
N GLU A 116 13.13 -4.82 5.85
CA GLU A 116 14.03 -5.96 6.10
C GLU A 116 15.27 -5.59 6.93
N PHE A 117 15.89 -4.45 6.62
CA PHE A 117 17.11 -4.01 7.30
C PHE A 117 16.87 -3.69 8.79
N ILE A 118 15.66 -3.25 9.13
CA ILE A 118 15.24 -2.99 10.51
C ILE A 118 14.94 -4.32 11.19
N TYR A 119 14.14 -5.17 10.54
CA TYR A 119 13.79 -6.50 11.03
C TYR A 119 15.00 -7.35 11.40
N ARG A 120 16.09 -7.27 10.62
CA ARG A 120 17.35 -7.98 10.91
C ARG A 120 18.09 -7.50 12.15
N ARG A 121 17.82 -6.26 12.60
CA ARG A 121 18.45 -5.66 13.79
C ARG A 121 17.66 -5.89 15.06
N TRP A 122 16.43 -6.39 14.94
CA TRP A 122 15.59 -6.72 16.09
C TRP A 122 16.13 -7.90 16.88
N SER A 123 15.97 -7.82 18.20
CA SER A 123 16.16 -8.92 19.13
C SER A 123 15.24 -10.11 18.78
N GLU A 124 15.54 -11.27 19.36
CA GLU A 124 14.68 -12.44 19.23
C GLU A 124 13.28 -12.19 19.81
N ASP A 125 13.19 -11.47 20.93
CA ASP A 125 11.92 -11.11 21.57
C ASP A 125 11.07 -10.18 20.71
N GLU A 126 11.67 -9.17 20.08
CA GLU A 126 10.98 -8.26 19.16
C GLU A 126 10.45 -9.02 17.94
N ARG A 127 11.27 -9.90 17.35
CA ARG A 127 10.84 -10.76 16.23
C ARG A 127 9.74 -11.72 16.65
N ALA A 128 9.82 -12.32 17.84
CA ALA A 128 8.78 -13.20 18.36
C ALA A 128 7.45 -12.47 18.55
N LYS A 129 7.45 -11.28 19.17
CA LYS A 129 6.25 -10.43 19.32
C LYS A 129 5.67 -10.01 17.98
N PHE A 130 6.52 -9.70 17.00
CA PHE A 130 6.08 -9.38 15.65
C PHE A 130 5.41 -10.59 14.98
N HIS A 131 5.97 -11.79 15.10
CA HIS A 131 5.40 -13.01 14.52
C HIS A 131 4.10 -13.47 15.20
N GLN A 132 3.86 -13.08 16.45
CA GLN A 132 2.54 -13.29 17.08
C GLN A 132 1.43 -12.50 16.36
N LYS A 133 1.77 -11.33 15.80
CA LYS A 133 0.84 -10.49 15.02
C LYS A 133 0.86 -10.84 13.53
N PHE A 134 2.02 -11.22 13.01
CA PHE A 134 2.27 -11.49 11.60
C PHE A 134 2.97 -12.85 11.43
N PRO A 135 2.21 -13.96 11.41
CA PRO A 135 2.79 -15.30 11.50
C PRO A 135 3.66 -15.68 10.29
N ASN A 136 3.31 -15.21 9.09
CA ASN A 136 4.06 -15.50 7.87
C ASN A 136 4.54 -14.20 7.22
N VAL A 137 5.75 -13.75 7.59
CA VAL A 137 6.39 -12.59 6.98
C VAL A 137 7.52 -13.08 6.08
N HIS A 138 7.37 -12.81 4.79
CA HIS A 138 8.34 -13.18 3.77
C HIS A 138 8.71 -11.93 2.97
N PHE A 139 10.00 -11.78 2.69
CA PHE A 139 10.53 -10.69 1.89
C PHE A 139 10.80 -11.18 0.47
N ILE A 140 10.66 -10.29 -0.51
CA ILE A 140 10.98 -10.57 -1.91
C ILE A 140 12.51 -10.47 -2.10
N PRO A 141 13.23 -11.56 -2.42
CA PRO A 141 14.70 -11.52 -2.53
C PRO A 141 15.24 -10.50 -3.53
N ASP A 142 14.49 -10.27 -4.61
CA ASP A 142 14.84 -9.33 -5.69
C ASP A 142 14.43 -7.88 -5.39
N LEU A 143 13.88 -7.58 -4.20
CA LEU A 143 13.33 -6.27 -3.84
C LEU A 143 13.44 -6.02 -2.33
N LEU A 144 14.62 -6.21 -1.75
CA LEU A 144 14.92 -6.00 -0.33
C LEU A 144 15.27 -4.56 0.02
N HIS A 145 15.78 -3.78 -0.95
CA HIS A 145 16.25 -2.42 -0.73
C HIS A 145 16.14 -1.53 -1.98
N HIS A 146 16.27 -0.22 -1.79
CA HIS A 146 16.12 0.78 -2.86
C HIS A 146 17.03 0.55 -4.08
N GLY A 147 18.26 0.07 -3.89
CA GLY A 147 19.15 -0.30 -5.01
C GLY A 147 18.61 -1.39 -5.96
N GLN A 148 17.59 -2.13 -5.54
CA GLN A 148 16.90 -3.15 -6.34
C GLN A 148 15.57 -2.66 -6.94
N ALA A 149 15.16 -1.41 -6.68
CA ALA A 149 13.87 -0.89 -7.17
C ALA A 149 13.71 -0.99 -8.70
N ARG A 150 14.80 -0.90 -9.46
CA ARG A 150 14.81 -1.10 -10.93
C ARG A 150 14.33 -2.48 -11.38
N ASN A 151 14.41 -3.49 -10.52
CA ASN A 151 13.94 -4.84 -10.83
C ASN A 151 12.42 -4.82 -11.06
N LEU A 152 11.68 -3.98 -10.32
CA LEU A 152 10.24 -3.79 -10.55
C LEU A 152 9.98 -3.26 -11.97
N THR A 153 10.73 -2.26 -12.42
CA THR A 153 10.59 -1.72 -13.78
C THR A 153 10.81 -2.81 -14.84
N ALA A 154 11.88 -3.60 -14.70
CA ALA A 154 12.14 -4.72 -15.60
C ALA A 154 10.99 -5.75 -15.59
N LYS A 155 10.44 -6.05 -14.41
CA LYS A 155 9.31 -6.98 -14.28
C LYS A 155 8.02 -6.41 -14.88
N LEU A 156 7.75 -5.11 -14.74
CA LEU A 156 6.58 -4.48 -15.37
C LEU A 156 6.66 -4.53 -16.91
N ILE A 157 7.85 -4.31 -17.48
CA ILE A 157 8.10 -4.47 -18.92
C ILE A 157 7.83 -5.92 -19.34
N GLU A 158 8.38 -6.90 -18.61
CA GLU A 158 8.13 -8.33 -18.85
C GLU A 158 6.65 -8.68 -18.81
N ARG A 159 5.88 -8.01 -17.92
CA ARG A 159 4.43 -8.19 -17.75
C ARG A 159 3.60 -7.38 -18.75
N GLY A 160 4.24 -6.72 -19.72
CA GLY A 160 3.57 -6.07 -20.85
C GLY A 160 3.07 -4.65 -20.58
N PHE A 161 3.52 -4.01 -19.50
CA PHE A 161 3.21 -2.60 -19.26
C PHE A 161 3.97 -1.73 -20.25
N ASN A 162 3.28 -0.73 -20.82
CA ASN A 162 3.95 0.29 -21.63
C ASN A 162 4.54 1.40 -20.75
N ASP A 163 5.36 2.27 -21.35
CA ASP A 163 6.08 3.34 -20.63
C ASP A 163 5.14 4.28 -19.85
N ASP A 164 3.99 4.66 -20.41
CA ASP A 164 3.00 5.51 -19.70
C ASP A 164 2.45 4.83 -18.45
N GLN A 165 2.10 3.55 -18.55
CA GLN A 165 1.61 2.77 -17.42
C GLN A 165 2.70 2.58 -16.36
N ILE A 166 3.95 2.33 -16.79
CA ILE A 166 5.09 2.21 -15.88
C ILE A 166 5.28 3.53 -15.13
N GLU A 167 5.37 4.66 -15.81
CA GLU A 167 5.57 5.96 -15.16
C GLU A 167 4.45 6.29 -14.14
N LYS A 168 3.20 5.91 -14.45
CA LYS A 168 2.07 6.02 -13.51
C LYS A 168 2.29 5.25 -12.23
N VAL A 169 2.61 3.95 -12.33
CA VAL A 169 2.89 3.08 -11.18
C VAL A 169 4.11 3.58 -10.40
N LEU A 170 5.17 4.00 -11.10
CA LEU A 170 6.43 4.38 -10.48
C LEU A 170 6.33 5.71 -9.72
N PHE A 171 5.68 6.73 -10.28
CA PHE A 171 5.64 8.06 -9.64
C PHE A 171 4.47 8.95 -10.03
N ARG A 172 3.95 8.94 -11.27
CA ARG A 172 3.00 9.99 -11.70
C ARG A 172 1.70 9.97 -10.90
N ASN A 173 1.25 8.80 -10.44
CA ASN A 173 0.06 8.72 -9.60
C ASN A 173 0.28 9.35 -8.22
N TRP A 174 1.47 9.19 -7.64
CA TRP A 174 1.83 9.88 -6.39
C TRP A 174 1.97 11.39 -6.61
N MET A 175 2.62 11.81 -7.69
CA MET A 175 2.77 13.23 -8.02
C MET A 175 1.41 13.91 -8.21
N ARG A 176 0.46 13.24 -8.86
CA ARG A 176 -0.91 13.72 -8.99
C ARG A 176 -1.56 14.02 -7.63
N ILE A 177 -1.42 13.13 -6.64
CA ILE A 177 -1.95 13.36 -5.29
C ILE A 177 -1.29 14.58 -4.64
N PHE A 178 0.03 14.73 -4.79
CA PHE A 178 0.74 15.90 -4.25
C PHE A 178 0.30 17.19 -4.94
N GLU A 179 0.15 17.20 -6.26
CA GLU A 179 -0.31 18.37 -7.03
C GLU A 179 -1.78 18.74 -6.75
N GLU A 180 -2.63 17.76 -6.43
CA GLU A 180 -4.04 17.99 -6.11
C GLU A 180 -4.24 18.54 -4.68
N LEU A 181 -3.34 18.22 -3.74
CA LEU A 181 -3.52 18.51 -2.31
C LEU A 181 -2.57 19.57 -1.72
N LEU A 182 -1.41 19.83 -2.33
CA LEU A 182 -0.37 20.76 -1.85
C LEU A 182 -0.20 21.97 -2.77
#